data_AF-A0A3D3KP30-F1
#
_entry.id   AF-A0A3D3KP30-F1
#
_cell.length_a   1.000
_cell.length_b   1.000
_cell.length_c   1.000
_cell.angle_alpha   90.00
_cell.angle_beta   90.00
_cell.angle_gamma   90.00
#
_symmetry.space_group_name_H-M   'P 1'
#
loop_
_entity.id
_entity.type
_entity.pdbx_description
1 polymer ?
#
loop_
_entity_poly.entity_id
_entity_poly.type
_entity_poly.pdbx_seq_one_letter_code
_entity_poly.pdbx_strand_id
1 'polypeptide(L)' 'MYAIIKDRGRQYKVTEGDSILIDLTDGLKEADKIEFNEVMAVGDDQNGKVGTPLVEGA' A
#
# COMPACT_ATOMS: atom_id res chain seq x y z
N MET A 1 3.86 3.77 11.92
CA MET A 1 4.28 3.95 10.52
C MET A 1 3.11 3.58 9.61
N TYR A 2 2.82 4.40 8.61
CA TYR A 2 1.76 4.18 7.63
C TYR A 2 2.30 4.32 6.21
N ALA A 3 1.62 3.69 5.26
CA ALA A 3 1.83 3.88 3.84
C ALA A 3 0.51 4.24 3.16
N ILE A 4 0.59 4.99 2.07
CA ILE A 4 -0.51 5.19 1.12
C ILE A 4 -0.15 4.38 -0.11
N ILE A 5 -0.84 3.27 -0.32
CA ILE A 5 -0.68 2.42 -1.49
C ILE A 5 -1.79 2.72 -2.49
N LYS A 6 -1.50 2.54 -3.78
CA LYS A 6 -2.49 2.55 -4.84
C LYS A 6 -2.66 1.15 -5.39
N ASP A 7 -3.91 0.73 -5.51
CA ASP A 7 -4.27 -0.53 -6.14
C ASP A 7 -5.49 -0.30 -7.03
N ARG A 8 -5.39 -0.71 -8.30
CA ARG A 8 -6.50 -0.68 -9.29
C ARG A 8 -7.26 0.65 -9.36
N GLY A 9 -6.55 1.77 -9.16
CA GLY A 9 -7.13 3.11 -9.23
C GLY A 9 -7.72 3.64 -7.92
N ARG A 10 -7.68 2.84 -6.83
CA ARG A 10 -8.04 3.27 -5.47
C ARG A 10 -6.80 3.43 -4.61
N GLN A 11 -6.83 4.37 -3.68
CA GLN A 11 -5.75 4.61 -2.73
C GLN A 11 -6.18 4.17 -1.33
N TYR A 12 -5.28 3.49 -0.63
CA TYR A 12 -5.51 2.95 0.70
C TYR A 12 -4.41 3.42 1.64
N LYS A 13 -4.81 3.96 2.79
CA LYS A 13 -3.89 4.15 3.92
C LYS A 13 -3.83 2.85 4.70
N VAL A 14 -2.62 2.33 4.90
CA VAL A 14 -2.36 1.07 5.61
C VAL A 14 -1.31 1.25 6.69
N THR A 15 -1.47 0.50 7.76
CA THR A 15 -0.48 0.29 8.82
C THR A 15 -0.27 -1.21 9.05
N GLU A 16 0.81 -1.58 9.74
CA GLU A 16 1.08 -2.98 10.06
C GLU A 16 -0.06 -3.57 10.92
N GLY A 17 -0.57 -4.73 10.51
CA GLY A 17 -1.69 -5.41 11.19
C GLY A 17 -3.08 -4.99 10.70
N ASP A 18 -3.19 -4.02 9.79
CA ASP A 18 -4.48 -3.63 9.21
C ASP A 18 -5.05 -4.70 8.28
N SER A 19 -6.38 -4.83 8.31
CA SER A 19 -7.15 -5.58 7.31
C SER A 19 -7.87 -4.60 6.40
N ILE A 20 -7.57 -4.62 5.10
CA ILE A 20 -8.20 -3.75 4.10
C ILE A 20 -9.01 -4.56 3.08
N LEU A 21 -10.11 -3.97 2.61
CA LEU A 21 -10.90 -4.54 1.52
C LEU A 21 -10.36 -4.04 0.18
N ILE A 22 -9.87 -4.97 -0.63
CA ILE A 22 -9.39 -4.72 -2.00
C ILE A 22 -10.29 -5.43 -3.00
N ASP A 23 -10.15 -5.09 -4.28
CA ASP A 23 -10.81 -5.86 -5.33
C ASP A 23 -10.22 -7.27 -5.41
N LEU A 24 -11.08 -8.25 -5.70
CA LEU A 24 -10.64 -9.63 -5.86
C LEU A 24 -9.60 -9.71 -6.98
N THR A 25 -8.49 -10.38 -6.69
CA THR A 25 -7.46 -10.68 -7.68
C THR A 25 -7.63 -12.12 -8.14
N ASP A 26 -7.78 -12.32 -9.44
CA ASP A 26 -7.92 -13.66 -10.01
C ASP A 26 -6.69 -14.53 -9.69
N GLY A 27 -6.95 -15.78 -9.29
CA GLY A 27 -5.90 -16.78 -9.08
C GLY A 27 -5.22 -16.74 -7.71
N LEU A 28 -5.60 -15.85 -6.80
CA LEU A 28 -5.11 -15.88 -5.42
C LEU A 28 -5.71 -17.05 -4.63
N LYS A 29 -4.86 -17.68 -3.83
CA LYS A 29 -5.23 -18.68 -2.82
C LYS A 29 -5.13 -18.09 -1.42
N GLU A 30 -5.72 -18.80 -0.46
CA GLU A 30 -5.57 -18.45 0.95
C GLU A 30 -4.08 -18.41 1.33
N ALA A 31 -3.72 -17.39 2.11
CA ALA A 31 -2.35 -17.11 2.56
C ALA A 31 -1.32 -16.78 1.47
N ASP A 32 -1.76 -16.52 0.22
CA ASP A 32 -0.87 -15.96 -0.80
C ASP A 32 -0.40 -14.56 -0.39
N LYS A 33 0.88 -14.30 -0.65
CA LYS A 33 1.46 -12.97 -0.49
C LYS A 33 1.13 -12.12 -1.71
N ILE A 34 0.65 -10.91 -1.47
CA ILE A 34 0.40 -9.90 -2.49
C ILE A 34 1.39 -8.76 -2.24
N GLU A 35 2.09 -8.34 -3.29
CA GLU A 35 2.99 -7.19 -3.25
C GLU A 35 2.32 -6.00 -3.95
N PHE A 36 2.26 -4.86 -3.26
CA PHE A 36 1.74 -3.60 -3.79
C PHE A 36 2.91 -2.68 -4.13
N ASN A 37 3.18 -2.53 -5.43
CA ASN A 37 4.35 -1.77 -5.91
C ASN A 37 4.09 -0.26 -6.05
N GLU A 38 2.83 0.18 -6.06
CA GLU A 38 2.48 1.60 -6.18
C GLU A 38 2.35 2.23 -4.80
N VAL A 39 3.47 2.60 -4.18
CA VAL A 39 3.47 3.35 -2.92
C VAL A 39 3.54 4.84 -3.21
N MET A 40 2.50 5.59 -2.85
CA MET A 40 2.39 7.03 -3.10
C MET A 40 2.97 7.88 -1.97
N ALA A 41 2.88 7.41 -0.72
CA ALA A 41 3.47 8.09 0.42
C ALA A 41 3.78 7.11 1.55
N VAL A 42 4.76 7.43 2.40
CA VAL A 42 5.05 6.71 3.64
C VAL A 42 5.32 7.71 4.75
N GLY A 43 5.00 7.38 5.99
CA GLY A 43 5.29 8.27 7.11
C GLY A 43 5.01 7.67 8.48
N ASP A 44 5.36 8.44 9.50
CA ASP A 44 5.07 8.19 10.91
C ASP A 44 4.59 9.50 11.56
N ASP A 45 4.62 9.55 12.90
CA ASP A 45 4.13 10.71 13.66
C ASP A 45 5.04 11.94 13.55
N GLN A 46 6.28 11.78 13.07
CA GLN A 46 7.30 12.82 13.03
C GLN A 46 7.79 13.14 11.61
N ASN A 47 7.83 12.16 10.72
CA ASN A 47 8.41 12.26 9.38
C ASN A 47 7.49 11.65 8.32
N GLY A 48 7.58 12.16 7.09
CA GLY A 48 6.84 11.62 5.95
C GLY A 48 7.57 11.88 4.63
N LYS A 49 7.45 10.93 3.71
CA LYS A 49 7.96 11.01 2.34
C LYS A 49 6.77 10.84 1.38
N VAL A 50 6.57 11.83 0.52
CA VAL A 50 5.56 11.81 -0.54
C VAL A 50 6.27 11.59 -1.87
N GLY A 51 5.78 10.63 -2.64
CA GLY A 51 6.31 10.28 -3.96
C GLY A 51 5.93 11.28 -5.04
N THR A 52 6.70 11.31 -6.12
CA THR A 52 6.40 12.11 -7.33
C THR A 52 6.71 11.28 -8.60
N PRO A 53 5.82 10.38 -9.05
CA PRO A 53 4.48 10.04 -8.52
C PRO A 53 4.48 8.96 -7.42
N LEU A 54 5.54 8.18 -7.30
CA LEU A 54 5.70 7.09 -6.33
C LEU A 54 6.92 7.32 -5.45
N VAL A 55 6.96 6.67 -4.28
CA VAL A 55 8.12 6.68 -3.39
C VAL A 55 9.12 5.65 -3.92
N GLU A 56 10.27 6.11 -4.42
CA GLU A 56 11.33 5.20 -4.88
C GLU A 56 11.84 4.30 -3.73
N GLY A 57 11.91 2.99 -4.01
CA GLY A 57 12.45 1.97 -3.11
C GLY A 57 11.51 1.54 -1.98
N ALA A 58 10.23 1.93 -2.04
CA ALA A 58 9.19 1.51 -1.11
C ALA A 58 8.55 0.17 -1.49
#